data_AF-A0A6C1BTV9-F1
#
_entry.id   AF-A0A6C1BTV9-F1
#
_cell.length_a   1.000
_cell.length_b   1.000
_cell.length_c   1.000
_cell.angle_alpha   90.00
_cell.angle_beta   90.00
_cell.angle_gamma   90.00
#
_symmetry.space_group_name_H-M   'P 1'
#
loop_
_entity.id
_entity.type
_entity.pdbx_description
1 polymer ?
#
loop_
_entity_poly.entity_id
_entity_poly.type
_entity_poly.pdbx_seq_one_letter_code
_entity_poly.pdbx_strand_id
1 'polypeptide(L)' 'MEQFLNYSLAFYMWLVLGRAALSFFTTDRRNFFYNMLYMPTEPAYRVYRKFLPCCHTLAIVLTLLLLRYAVIKLF' A
#
# COMPACT_ATOMS: atom_id res chain seq x y z
N MET A 1 18.46 3.36 -13.24
CA MET A 1 17.03 2.95 -13.19
C MET A 1 16.61 2.41 -11.82
N GLU A 2 17.50 1.75 -11.09
CA GLU A 2 17.20 1.12 -9.78
C GLU A 2 16.72 2.09 -8.71
N GLN A 3 17.32 3.29 -8.63
CA GLN A 3 16.90 4.31 -7.66
C GLN A 3 15.45 4.76 -7.87
N PHE A 4 14.99 4.87 -9.11
CA PHE A 4 13.61 5.25 -9.43
C PHE A 4 12.61 4.16 -9.03
N LEU A 5 12.98 2.88 -9.23
CA LEU A 5 12.15 1.75 -8.82
C LEU A 5 12.04 1.66 -7.29
N ASN A 6 13.17 1.80 -6.58
CA ASN A 6 13.17 1.79 -5.11
C ASN A 6 12.39 2.98 -4.53
N TYR A 7 12.55 4.18 -5.11
CA TYR A 7 11.79 5.36 -4.71
C TYR A 7 10.28 5.20 -4.96
N SER A 8 9.89 4.69 -6.12
CA SER A 8 8.47 4.51 -6.45
C SER A 8 7.81 3.43 -5.57
N LEU A 9 8.51 2.34 -5.26
CA LEU A 9 8.07 1.34 -4.29
C LEU A 9 7.92 1.91 -2.88
N ALA A 10 8.91 2.67 -2.41
CA ALA A 10 8.85 3.33 -1.11
C ALA A 10 7.69 4.34 -1.05
N PHE A 11 7.50 5.13 -2.11
CA PHE A 11 6.39 6.06 -2.22
C PHE A 11 5.03 5.36 -2.16
N TYR A 12 4.87 4.25 -2.91
CA TYR A 12 3.64 3.45 -2.89
C TYR A 12 3.38 2.81 -1.52
N MET A 13 4.43 2.37 -0.83
CA MET A 13 4.34 1.88 0.54
C MET A 13 3.83 2.96 1.51
N TRP A 14 4.36 4.18 1.42
CA TRP A 14 3.87 5.29 2.23
C TRP A 14 2.41 5.67 1.91
N LEU A 15 1.97 5.55 0.66
CA LEU A 15 0.55 5.76 0.30
C LEU A 15 -0.38 4.74 0.99
N VAL A 16 -0.02 3.45 0.94
CA VAL A 16 -0.76 2.39 1.62
C VAL A 16 -0.77 2.60 3.13
N LEU A 17 0.39 2.94 3.70
CA LEU A 17 0.54 3.21 5.12
C LEU A 17 -0.30 4.42 5.55
N GLY A 18 -0.29 5.49 4.74
CA GLY A 18 -1.09 6.69 4.95
C GLY A 18 -2.58 6.40 4.94
N ARG A 19 -3.07 5.58 4.00
CA ARG A 19 -4.47 5.10 4.00
C ARG A 19 -4.78 4.30 5.26
N ALA A 20 -3.90 3.39 5.66
CA ALA A 20 -4.11 2.56 6.85
C ALA A 20 -4.15 3.40 8.13
N ALA A 21 -3.22 4.35 8.27
CA ALA A 21 -3.17 5.30 9.37
C ALA A 21 -4.44 6.16 9.41
N LEU A 22 -4.86 6.72 8.27
CA LEU A 22 -6.12 7.46 8.18
C LEU A 22 -7.31 6.59 8.52
N SER A 23 -7.36 5.34 8.07
CA SER A 23 -8.44 4.39 8.40
C SER A 23 -8.56 4.14 9.91
N PHE A 24 -7.47 4.27 10.67
CA PHE A 24 -7.49 4.15 12.14
C PHE A 24 -8.23 5.32 12.79
N PHE A 25 -8.11 6.53 12.24
CA PHE A 25 -8.80 7.72 12.75
C PHE A 25 -10.20 7.90 12.14
N THR A 26 -10.32 7.72 10.82
CA THR A 26 -11.57 7.90 10.07
C THR A 26 -11.60 7.01 8.83
N THR A 27 -12.70 6.29 8.64
CA THR A 27 -12.95 5.47 7.44
C THR A 27 -14.07 6.07 6.58
N ASP A 28 -14.37 7.36 6.77
CA ASP A 28 -15.42 8.03 6.01
C ASP A 28 -14.93 8.37 4.59
N ARG A 29 -15.62 7.82 3.57
CA ARG A 29 -15.33 8.07 2.15
C ARG A 29 -15.72 9.47 1.68
N ARG A 30 -16.46 10.24 2.48
CA ARG A 30 -16.76 11.66 2.21
C ARG A 30 -15.58 12.57 2.54
N ASN A 31 -14.62 12.11 3.34
CA ASN A 31 -13.40 12.86 3.60
C ASN A 31 -12.51 12.89 2.36
N PHE A 32 -12.21 14.09 1.88
CA PHE A 32 -11.35 14.31 0.71
C PHE A 32 -10.00 13.58 0.82
N PHE A 33 -9.32 13.72 1.97
CA PHE A 33 -8.01 13.07 2.21
C PHE A 33 -8.08 11.55 2.18
N TYR A 34 -9.12 10.97 2.79
CA TYR A 34 -9.32 9.52 2.77
C TYR A 34 -9.58 9.05 1.33
N ASN A 35 -10.48 9.71 0.61
CA ASN A 35 -10.84 9.33 -0.76
C ASN A 35 -9.66 9.46 -1.73
N MET A 36 -8.82 10.49 -1.55
CA MET A 36 -7.61 10.71 -2.35
C MET A 36 -6.61 9.56 -2.22
N LEU A 37 -6.42 9.01 -1.01
CA LEU A 37 -5.55 7.85 -0.79
C LEU A 37 -6.24 6.53 -1.13
N TYR A 38 -7.56 6.49 -0.97
CA TYR A 38 -8.38 5.31 -1.25
C TYR A 38 -8.35 4.98 -2.74
N MET A 39 -8.67 5.91 -3.65
CA MET A 39 -8.72 5.67 -5.10
C MET A 39 -7.49 4.94 -5.67
N PRO A 40 -6.24 5.41 -5.46
CA PRO A 40 -5.04 4.80 -6.05
C PRO A 40 -4.64 3.48 -5.38
N THR A 41 -4.99 3.28 -4.11
CA THR A 41 -4.62 2.05 -3.37
C THR A 41 -5.69 0.97 -3.44
N GLU A 42 -6.95 1.34 -3.69
CA GLU A 42 -8.11 0.46 -3.85
C GLU A 42 -7.89 -0.73 -4.80
N PRO A 43 -7.34 -0.58 -6.02
CA PRO A 43 -7.12 -1.71 -6.91
C PRO A 43 -6.17 -2.75 -6.30
N ALA A 44 -5.09 -2.30 -5.65
CA ALA A 44 -4.20 -3.19 -4.91
C ALA A 44 -4.97 -3.90 -3.77
N TYR A 45 -5.64 -3.13 -2.91
CA TYR A 45 -6.44 -3.68 -1.82
C TYR A 45 -7.51 -4.68 -2.27
N ARG A 46 -8.09 -4.52 -3.46
CA ARG A 46 -9.06 -5.43 -4.04
C ARG A 46 -8.43 -6.77 -4.42
N VAL A 47 -7.25 -6.74 -5.02
CA VAL A 47 -6.47 -7.96 -5.33
C VAL A 47 -6.15 -8.69 -4.03
N TYR A 48 -5.58 -8.00 -3.05
CA TYR A 48 -5.20 -8.62 -1.78
C TYR A 48 -6.40 -9.12 -0.96
N ARG A 49 -7.55 -8.43 -0.97
CA ARG A 49 -8.78 -8.94 -0.33
C ARG A 49 -9.28 -10.24 -0.96
N LYS A 50 -9.09 -10.42 -2.27
CA LYS A 50 -9.49 -11.64 -2.98
C LYS A 50 -8.61 -12.84 -2.59
N PHE A 51 -7.32 -12.62 -2.35
CA PHE A 51 -6.40 -13.68 -1.94
C PHE A 51 -6.39 -13.93 -0.43
N LEU A 52 -6.51 -12.89 0.40
CA LEU A 52 -6.38 -12.94 1.86
C LEU A 52 -7.43 -12.03 2.53
N PRO A 53 -8.62 -12.56 2.84
CA PRO A 53 -9.73 -11.76 3.39
C PRO A 53 -9.46 -11.26 4.81
N CYS A 54 -8.74 -12.02 5.66
CA CYS A 54 -8.63 -11.74 7.10
C CYS A 54 -7.57 -10.67 7.46
N CYS A 55 -6.56 -10.42 6.62
CA CYS A 55 -5.42 -9.54 6.97
C CYS A 55 -4.88 -8.75 5.75
N HIS A 56 -5.75 -8.16 4.95
CA HIS A 56 -5.39 -7.54 3.67
C HIS A 56 -4.43 -6.35 3.79
N THR A 57 -4.54 -5.51 4.83
CA THR A 57 -3.60 -4.39 5.05
C THR A 57 -2.19 -4.87 5.38
N LEU A 58 -2.07 -5.84 6.30
CA LEU A 58 -0.79 -6.44 6.66
C LEU A 58 -0.17 -7.19 5.47
N ALA A 59 -0.99 -7.90 4.69
CA ALA A 59 -0.54 -8.59 3.50
C ALA A 59 0.10 -7.63 2.48
N ILE A 60 -0.51 -6.46 2.24
CA ILE A 60 0.02 -5.45 1.32
C ILE A 60 1.34 -4.86 1.83
N VAL A 61 1.43 -4.55 3.13
CA VAL A 61 2.67 -4.02 3.71
C VAL A 61 3.79 -5.06 3.65
N LEU A 62 3.48 -6.32 3.96
CA LEU A 62 4.42 -7.43 3.86
C LEU A 62 4.88 -7.68 2.42
N THR A 63 3.97 -7.67 1.44
CA THR A 63 4.39 -7.81 0.04
C THR A 63 5.22 -6.65 -0.43
N LEU A 64 4.94 -5.41 -0.02
CA LEU A 64 5.78 -4.25 -0.37
C LEU A 64 7.16 -4.33 0.27
N LEU A 65 7.26 -4.81 1.52
CA LEU A 65 8.54 -5.08 2.18
C LEU A 65 9.33 -6.18 1.48
N LEU A 66 8.67 -7.29 1.11
CA LEU A 66 9.29 -8.39 0.38
C LEU A 66 9.75 -7.93 -1.01
N LEU A 67 8.95 -7.13 -1.72
CA LEU A 67 9.33 -6.57 -3.02
C LEU A 67 10.54 -5.66 -2.89
N ARG A 68 10.56 -4.80 -1.86
CA ARG A 68 11.70 -3.92 -1.58
C ARG A 68 12.95 -4.73 -1.25
N TYR A 69 12.85 -5.76 -0.42
CA TYR A 69 13.96 -6.64 -0.10
C TYR A 69 14.46 -7.40 -1.33
N ALA A 70 13.55 -7.94 -2.14
CA ALA A 70 13.89 -8.61 -3.39
C ALA A 70 14.63 -7.65 -4.34
N VAL A 71 14.15 -6.42 -4.53
CA VAL A 71 14.82 -5.43 -5.39
C VAL A 71 16.21 -5.06 -4.89
N ILE A 72 16.44 -5.00 -3.56
CA ILE A 72 17.74 -4.66 -2.98
C ILE A 72 18.73 -5.83 -2.99
N LYS A 73 18.25 -7.07 -3.01
CA LYS A 73 19.09 -8.27 -2.89
C LYS A 73 19.29 -9.02 -4.20
N LEU A 74 18.39 -8.82 -5.17
CA LEU A 74 18.44 -9.44 -6.50
C LEU A 74 19.21 -8.59 -7.52
N PHE A 75 19.56 -7.36 -7.15
CA PHE A 75 20.45 -6.41 -7.83
C PHE A 75 21.50 -5.93 -6.84
#